data_AF-A0A932KTN8-F1
#
_entry.id   AF-A0A932KTN8-F1
#
_cell.length_a   1.000
_cell.length_b   1.000
_cell.length_c   1.000
_cell.angle_alpha   90.00
_cell.angle_beta   90.00
_cell.angle_gamma   90.00
#
_symmetry.space_group_name_H-M   'P 1'
#
loop_
_entity.id
_entity.type
_entity.pdbx_description
1 polymer ?
#
loop_
_entity_poly.entity_id
_entity_poly.type
_entity_poly.pdbx_seq_one_letter_code
_entity_poly.pdbx_strand_id
1 'polypeptide(L)'
;MNLKDLKGKTPQELLAFAEELQIENAGTLRKQDMMFAILKSLAEKDVPISGDGVLEVLQDGFGFLRSPESNYLPGPDDIYVSPSQVRKFGLRTGDTVEGQIRSPKDGERYFALLKVNTINFDDPDKIRHRINFDNLTPLYPTSKLNLEVVDPKSKDLTTRIIELVAPLGKGQRALIVAQPRTGKTVIMQNIAHAITANHKEVYLIVLLIDEILLDSITRLARAYNTVVPSSGKVLTGGVDANALQRPKRFFGAARNIEEGGSLTIIATALIDTGSRMDEVIFEEFKGTGNSEIVLDRKLADKRTFPAIDISKSGTRKEELLVDKPTLTKMWVLRRILLPMGVTDSIEFLLDKLKTTKSNHDFFDSMNQ
;
A
#
# COMPACT_ATOMS: atom_id res chain seq x y z
N MET A 1 19.01 -23.54 -4.48
CA MET A 1 18.08 -23.47 -3.33
C MET A 1 17.78 -22.01 -3.03
N ASN A 2 16.53 -21.62 -2.78
CA ASN A 2 16.17 -20.23 -2.50
C ASN A 2 16.15 -19.97 -0.98
N LEU A 3 16.77 -18.87 -0.56
CA LEU A 3 16.80 -18.40 0.83
C LEU A 3 15.38 -18.14 1.38
N LYS A 4 14.45 -17.73 0.51
CA LYS A 4 13.04 -17.57 0.84
C LYS A 4 12.36 -18.88 1.24
N ASP A 5 12.66 -19.97 0.54
CA ASP A 5 12.10 -21.30 0.84
C ASP A 5 12.55 -21.78 2.23
N LEU A 6 13.76 -21.42 2.64
CA LEU A 6 14.29 -21.73 3.98
C LEU A 6 13.65 -20.87 5.07
N LYS A 7 13.43 -19.58 4.83
CA LYS A 7 12.76 -18.70 5.79
C LYS A 7 11.32 -19.12 6.08
N GLY A 8 10.61 -19.58 5.05
CA GLY A 8 9.24 -20.07 5.15
C GLY A 8 9.07 -21.36 5.95
N LYS A 9 10.14 -22.13 6.17
CA LYS A 9 10.09 -23.38 6.95
C LYS A 9 9.87 -23.12 8.45
N THR A 10 9.17 -24.05 9.07
CA THR A 10 9.00 -24.11 10.52
C THR A 10 10.33 -24.48 11.21
N PRO A 11 10.51 -24.16 12.49
CA PRO A 11 11.71 -24.56 13.24
C PRO A 11 11.95 -26.08 13.22
N GLN A 12 10.88 -26.88 13.22
CA GLN A 12 10.98 -28.35 13.16
C GLN A 12 11.51 -28.83 11.80
N GLU A 13 11.01 -28.26 10.71
CA GLU A 13 11.49 -28.60 9.37
C GLU A 13 12.94 -28.15 9.14
N LEU A 14 13.33 -26.99 9.70
CA LEU A 14 14.71 -26.53 9.66
C LEU A 14 15.63 -27.44 10.47
N LEU A 15 15.19 -27.91 11.64
CA LEU A 15 15.96 -28.83 12.47
C LEU A 15 16.20 -30.16 11.74
N ALA A 16 15.14 -30.75 11.17
CA ALA A 16 15.25 -31.98 10.38
C ALA A 16 16.23 -31.80 9.21
N PHE A 17 16.16 -30.67 8.51
CA PHE A 17 17.06 -30.37 7.40
C PHE A 17 18.51 -30.12 7.86
N ALA A 18 18.71 -29.52 9.03
CA ALA A 18 20.03 -29.34 9.63
C ALA A 18 20.65 -30.68 10.05
N GLU A 19 19.84 -31.61 10.59
CA GLU A 19 20.27 -32.97 10.93
C GLU A 19 20.65 -33.78 9.69
N GLU A 20 19.88 -33.69 8.60
CA GLU A 20 20.23 -34.29 7.30
C GLU A 20 21.56 -33.78 6.76
N LEU A 21 21.86 -32.50 6.98
CA LEU A 21 23.13 -31.88 6.60
C LEU A 21 24.26 -32.11 7.61
N GLN A 22 24.01 -32.88 8.68
CA GLN A 22 24.96 -33.20 9.74
C GLN A 22 25.52 -31.97 10.48
N ILE A 23 24.67 -30.96 10.71
CA ILE A 23 25.04 -29.75 11.46
C ILE A 23 25.03 -30.05 12.95
N GLU A 24 26.17 -29.86 13.61
CA GLU A 24 26.31 -30.11 15.05
C GLU A 24 25.45 -29.15 15.89
N ASN A 25 24.84 -29.68 16.96
CA ASN A 25 24.04 -28.93 17.92
C ASN A 25 22.91 -28.06 17.32
N ALA A 26 22.35 -28.45 16.18
CA ALA A 26 21.28 -27.69 15.53
C ALA A 26 20.10 -27.40 16.48
N GLY A 27 19.75 -28.32 17.38
CA GLY A 27 18.64 -28.15 18.33
C GLY A 27 18.79 -27.01 19.35
N THR A 28 20.01 -26.50 19.60
CA THR A 28 20.23 -25.38 20.52
C THR A 28 20.31 -24.02 19.81
N LEU A 29 20.38 -24.03 18.49
CA LEU A 29 20.49 -22.82 17.68
C LEU A 29 19.14 -22.11 17.56
N ARG A 30 19.17 -20.78 17.52
CA ARG A 30 17.97 -20.01 17.13
C ARG A 30 17.67 -20.29 15.67
N LYS A 31 16.41 -20.07 15.25
CA LYS A 31 15.97 -20.27 13.85
C LYS A 31 16.92 -19.60 12.84
N GLN A 32 17.39 -18.39 13.14
CA GLN A 32 18.31 -17.64 12.29
C GLN A 32 19.70 -18.28 12.22
N ASP A 33 20.28 -18.68 13.36
CA ASP A 33 21.60 -19.31 13.42
C ASP A 33 21.58 -20.70 12.74
N MET A 34 20.48 -21.44 12.90
CA MET A 34 20.24 -22.71 12.22
C MET A 34 20.15 -22.53 10.70
N MET A 35 19.40 -21.54 10.24
CA MET A 35 19.32 -21.19 8.82
C MET A 35 20.69 -20.79 8.26
N PHE A 36 21.45 -20.00 9.01
CA PHE A 36 22.81 -19.60 8.63
C PHE A 36 23.73 -20.82 8.49
N ALA A 37 23.70 -21.74 9.45
CA ALA A 37 24.49 -22.98 9.40
C ALA A 37 24.10 -23.87 8.20
N ILE A 38 22.80 -24.01 7.91
CA ILE A 38 22.28 -24.74 6.75
C ILE A 38 22.83 -24.13 5.45
N LEU A 39 22.67 -22.82 5.28
CA LEU A 39 23.13 -22.10 4.10
C LEU A 39 24.65 -22.20 3.95
N LYS A 40 25.41 -22.13 5.05
CA LYS A 40 26.86 -22.31 5.05
C LYS A 40 27.25 -23.70 4.56
N SER A 41 26.64 -24.75 5.11
CA SER A 41 26.90 -26.15 4.70
C SER A 41 26.56 -26.39 3.21
N LEU A 42 25.46 -25.80 2.73
CA LEU A 42 25.07 -25.90 1.32
C LEU A 42 26.06 -25.16 0.39
N ALA A 43 26.54 -23.99 0.80
CA ALA A 43 27.54 -23.24 0.05
C ALA A 43 28.89 -23.98 -0.01
N GLU A 44 29.31 -24.64 1.08
CA GLU A 44 30.52 -25.49 1.11
C GLU A 44 30.41 -26.70 0.19
N LYS A 45 29.19 -27.17 -0.09
CA LYS A 45 28.89 -28.25 -1.05
C LYS A 45 28.68 -27.73 -2.50
N ASP A 46 29.09 -26.50 -2.79
CA ASP A 46 28.93 -25.82 -4.09
C ASP A 46 27.47 -25.78 -4.62
N VAL A 47 26.47 -25.88 -3.72
CA VAL A 47 25.07 -25.75 -4.11
C VAL A 47 24.76 -24.27 -4.33
N PRO A 48 24.29 -23.85 -5.52
CA PRO A 48 23.96 -22.45 -5.76
C PRO A 48 22.78 -22.01 -4.89
N ILE A 49 23.02 -20.98 -4.08
CA ILE A 49 22.02 -20.35 -3.22
C ILE A 49 21.55 -19.09 -3.92
N SER A 50 20.24 -18.84 -3.94
CA SER A 50 19.66 -17.60 -4.44
C SER A 50 18.92 -16.88 -3.32
N GLY A 51 18.89 -15.56 -3.38
CA GLY A 51 18.14 -14.72 -2.46
C GLY A 51 17.54 -13.51 -3.17
N ASP A 52 16.44 -13.03 -2.64
CA ASP A 52 15.75 -11.82 -3.09
C ASP A 52 15.58 -10.82 -1.96
N GLY A 53 15.42 -9.55 -2.33
CA GLY A 53 15.04 -8.50 -1.40
C GLY A 53 15.02 -7.12 -2.07
N VAL A 54 14.56 -6.12 -1.32
CA VAL A 54 14.49 -4.74 -1.78
C VAL A 54 15.76 -4.00 -1.35
N LEU A 55 16.47 -3.42 -2.31
CA LEU A 55 17.73 -2.74 -2.08
C LEU A 55 17.53 -1.46 -1.27
N GLU A 56 18.33 -1.30 -0.23
CA GLU A 56 18.59 -0.04 0.44
C GLU A 56 20.06 0.34 0.24
N VAL A 57 20.31 1.43 -0.50
CA VAL A 57 21.66 1.97 -0.70
C VAL A 57 22.00 2.95 0.42
N LEU A 58 23.15 2.75 1.07
CA LEU A 58 23.67 3.58 2.14
C LEU A 58 24.64 4.66 1.63
N GLN A 59 25.06 5.58 2.51
CA GLN A 59 25.85 6.77 2.14
C GLN A 59 27.17 6.45 1.42
N ASP A 60 27.81 5.33 1.76
CA ASP A 60 29.07 4.90 1.15
C ASP A 60 28.88 4.17 -0.20
N GLY A 61 27.64 4.08 -0.70
CA GLY A 61 27.30 3.53 -2.01
C GLY A 61 27.20 2.01 -2.09
N PHE A 62 27.45 1.29 -1.00
CA PHE A 62 27.04 -0.11 -0.85
C PHE A 62 25.58 -0.17 -0.39
N GLY A 63 24.97 -1.36 -0.44
CA GLY A 63 23.60 -1.53 0.03
C GLY A 63 23.31 -2.90 0.60
N PHE A 64 22.10 -3.04 1.13
CA PHE A 64 21.56 -4.30 1.63
C PHE A 64 20.23 -4.60 0.97
N LEU A 65 20.01 -5.86 0.60
CA LEU A 65 18.69 -6.33 0.21
C LEU A 65 17.91 -6.66 1.49
N ARG A 66 16.89 -5.85 1.76
CA ARG A 66 16.01 -6.00 2.92
C ARG A 66 14.88 -6.97 2.58
N SER A 67 14.55 -7.82 3.55
CA SER A 67 13.46 -8.81 3.41
C SER A 67 12.07 -8.18 3.61
N PRO A 68 11.10 -8.43 2.72
CA PRO A 68 9.70 -8.08 2.96
C PRO A 68 9.12 -8.74 4.21
N GLU A 69 9.57 -9.95 4.55
CA GLU A 69 9.11 -10.70 5.75
C GLU A 69 9.51 -10.02 7.06
N SER A 70 10.59 -9.24 7.02
CA SER A 70 11.09 -8.45 8.16
C SER A 70 10.59 -7.00 8.12
N ASN A 71 9.54 -6.71 7.35
CA ASN A 71 9.02 -5.35 7.13
C ASN A 71 10.09 -4.35 6.65
N TYR A 72 11.07 -4.84 5.88
CA TYR A 72 12.23 -4.07 5.40
C TYR A 72 13.13 -3.50 6.51
N LEU A 73 13.03 -4.02 7.74
CA LEU A 73 13.92 -3.63 8.83
C LEU A 73 15.30 -4.28 8.68
N PRO A 74 16.36 -3.65 9.20
CA PRO A 74 17.69 -4.23 9.22
C PRO A 74 17.73 -5.57 9.96
N GLY A 75 18.24 -6.59 9.27
CA GLY A 75 18.35 -7.96 9.78
C GLY A 75 19.76 -8.54 9.62
N PRO A 76 20.12 -9.56 10.41
CA PRO A 76 21.39 -10.28 10.24
C PRO A 76 21.44 -11.12 8.94
N ASP A 77 20.27 -11.42 8.38
CA ASP A 77 20.05 -12.20 7.16
C ASP A 77 19.97 -11.34 5.89
N ASP A 78 20.29 -10.05 6.00
CA ASP A 78 20.34 -9.14 4.87
C ASP A 78 21.50 -9.47 3.92
N ILE A 79 21.26 -9.27 2.63
CA ILE A 79 22.23 -9.59 1.58
C ILE A 79 22.99 -8.31 1.22
N TYR A 80 24.30 -8.31 1.45
CA TYR A 80 25.21 -7.25 1.05
C TYR A 80 25.31 -7.14 -0.47
N VAL A 81 25.23 -5.90 -0.97
CA VAL A 81 25.42 -5.54 -2.38
C VAL A 81 26.56 -4.55 -2.47
N SER A 82 27.57 -4.88 -3.27
CA SER A 82 28.78 -4.05 -3.39
C SER A 82 28.50 -2.76 -4.16
N PRO A 83 29.28 -1.68 -3.93
CA PRO A 83 29.18 -0.46 -4.71
C PRO A 83 29.40 -0.68 -6.21
N SER A 84 30.25 -1.67 -6.57
CA SER A 84 30.49 -2.02 -7.97
C SER A 84 29.26 -2.63 -8.64
N GLN A 85 28.49 -3.47 -7.93
CA GLN A 85 27.23 -4.01 -8.42
C GLN A 85 26.16 -2.93 -8.55
N VAL A 86 26.03 -2.07 -7.54
CA VAL A 86 25.10 -0.93 -7.56
C VAL A 86 25.37 -0.04 -8.79
N ARG A 87 26.63 0.32 -9.04
CA ARG A 87 27.01 1.13 -10.20
C ARG A 87 26.84 0.39 -11.52
N LYS A 88 27.26 -0.87 -11.61
CA LYS A 88 27.21 -1.67 -12.85
C LYS A 88 25.78 -1.82 -13.40
N PHE A 89 24.81 -2.04 -12.51
CA PHE A 89 23.41 -2.24 -12.89
C PHE A 89 22.55 -0.98 -12.73
N GLY A 90 23.13 0.15 -12.30
CA GLY A 90 22.39 1.40 -12.08
C GLY A 90 21.28 1.27 -11.02
N LEU A 91 21.53 0.46 -9.99
CA LEU A 91 20.56 0.17 -8.93
C LEU A 91 20.31 1.40 -8.07
N ARG A 92 19.09 1.51 -7.54
CA ARG A 92 18.64 2.57 -6.63
C ARG A 92 17.89 1.94 -5.45
N THR A 93 17.83 2.68 -4.34
CA THR A 93 16.99 2.29 -3.21
C THR A 93 15.54 2.06 -3.67
N GLY A 94 14.97 0.91 -3.33
CA GLY A 94 13.66 0.47 -3.76
C GLY A 94 13.66 -0.57 -4.88
N ASP A 95 14.80 -0.83 -5.54
CA ASP A 95 14.88 -1.90 -6.53
C ASP A 95 14.79 -3.28 -5.87
N THR A 96 13.88 -4.11 -6.34
CA THR A 96 13.82 -5.53 -5.95
C THR A 96 14.89 -6.27 -6.75
N VAL A 97 15.83 -6.91 -6.08
CA VAL A 97 16.92 -7.65 -6.73
C VAL A 97 16.84 -9.10 -6.32
N GLU A 98 16.88 -9.99 -7.30
CA GLU A 98 17.02 -11.44 -7.08
C GLU A 98 18.33 -11.90 -7.72
N GLY A 99 19.05 -12.76 -7.02
CA GLY A 99 20.31 -13.25 -7.53
C GLY A 99 20.93 -14.36 -6.72
N GLN A 100 22.02 -14.91 -7.26
CA GLN A 100 22.84 -15.87 -6.54
C GLN A 100 23.60 -15.18 -5.42
N ILE A 101 23.62 -15.78 -4.25
CA ILE A 101 24.31 -15.29 -3.06
C ILE A 101 25.41 -16.26 -2.65
N ARG A 102 26.39 -15.74 -1.92
CA ARG A 102 27.45 -16.52 -1.28
C ARG A 102 27.46 -16.25 0.22
N SER A 103 27.91 -17.24 0.97
CA SER A 103 28.18 -17.11 2.40
C SER A 103 29.28 -16.07 2.66
N PRO A 104 29.25 -15.41 3.83
CA PRO A 104 30.33 -14.52 4.25
C PRO A 104 31.66 -15.28 4.36
N LYS A 105 32.75 -14.63 3.92
CA LYS A 105 34.14 -15.08 4.15
C LYS A 105 34.63 -14.66 5.53
N ASP A 106 35.83 -15.09 5.90
CA ASP A 106 36.46 -14.71 7.17
C ASP A 106 36.50 -13.17 7.34
N GLY A 107 35.84 -12.69 8.40
CA GLY A 107 35.68 -11.27 8.71
C GLY A 107 34.43 -10.59 8.15
N GLU A 108 33.68 -11.23 7.24
CA GLU A 108 32.38 -10.76 6.74
C GLU A 108 31.24 -11.24 7.67
N ARG A 109 30.20 -10.40 7.85
CA ARG A 109 29.04 -10.73 8.70
C ARG A 109 27.77 -11.10 7.93
N TYR A 110 27.70 -10.74 6.65
CA TYR A 110 26.48 -10.82 5.84
C TYR A 110 26.71 -11.70 4.61
N PHE A 111 25.63 -12.32 4.12
CA PHE A 111 25.65 -12.93 2.78
C PHE A 111 25.95 -11.85 1.75
N ALA A 112 26.68 -12.19 0.69
CA ALA A 112 27.00 -11.25 -0.37
C ALA A 112 26.37 -11.68 -1.68
N LEU A 113 25.83 -10.73 -2.43
CA LEU A 113 25.33 -10.97 -3.78
C LEU A 113 26.50 -11.32 -4.70
N LEU A 114 26.42 -12.46 -5.38
CA LEU A 114 27.42 -12.92 -6.35
C LEU A 114 27.03 -12.50 -7.77
N LYS A 115 25.80 -12.82 -8.17
CA LYS A 115 25.28 -12.58 -9.52
C LYS A 115 23.83 -12.12 -9.43
N VAL A 116 23.51 -11.01 -10.11
CA VAL A 116 22.13 -10.56 -10.30
C VAL A 116 21.48 -11.40 -11.39
N ASN A 117 20.30 -11.95 -11.12
CA ASN A 117 19.49 -12.68 -12.10
C ASN A 117 18.36 -11.81 -12.64
N THR A 118 17.62 -11.14 -11.76
CA THR A 118 16.52 -10.25 -12.14
C THR A 118 16.56 -8.97 -11.30
N ILE A 119 15.99 -7.89 -11.85
CA ILE A 119 15.76 -6.66 -11.12
C ILE A 119 14.34 -6.17 -11.44
N ASN A 120 13.55 -5.88 -10.42
CA ASN A 120 12.13 -5.53 -10.51
C ASN A 120 11.33 -6.52 -11.39
N PHE A 121 11.59 -7.82 -11.20
CA PHE A 121 10.95 -8.93 -11.90
C PHE A 121 11.24 -9.01 -13.42
N ASP A 122 12.23 -8.26 -13.91
CA ASP A 122 12.63 -8.29 -15.32
C ASP A 122 14.16 -8.47 -15.47
N ASP A 123 14.59 -8.61 -16.72
CA ASP A 123 16.00 -8.76 -17.08
C ASP A 123 16.83 -7.52 -16.66
N PRO A 124 17.99 -7.70 -16.01
CA PRO A 124 18.84 -6.60 -15.55
C PRO A 124 19.25 -5.60 -16.63
N ASP A 125 19.34 -6.02 -17.88
CA ASP A 125 19.80 -5.15 -18.97
C ASP A 125 18.74 -4.10 -19.39
N LYS A 126 17.46 -4.37 -19.15
CA LYS A 126 16.37 -3.43 -19.49
C LYS A 126 16.34 -2.19 -18.61
N ILE A 127 16.93 -2.25 -17.41
CA ILE A 127 16.88 -1.14 -16.44
C ILE A 127 17.75 0.05 -16.82
N ARG A 128 18.75 -0.14 -17.69
CA ARG A 128 19.72 0.91 -18.03
C ARG A 128 19.09 2.15 -18.68
N HIS A 129 17.91 1.99 -19.29
CA HIS A 129 17.20 3.07 -19.97
C HIS A 129 15.96 3.58 -19.23
N ARG A 130 15.81 3.25 -17.93
CA ARG A 130 14.63 3.68 -17.18
C ARG A 130 14.60 5.19 -16.93
N ILE A 131 13.44 5.79 -17.14
CA ILE A 131 13.17 7.19 -16.79
C ILE A 131 12.95 7.27 -15.28
N ASN A 132 13.46 8.32 -14.64
CA ASN A 132 13.20 8.53 -13.22
C ASN A 132 11.70 8.81 -13.00
N PHE A 133 11.10 8.22 -11.96
CA PHE A 133 9.69 8.42 -11.61
C PHE A 133 9.31 9.91 -11.48
N ASP A 134 10.23 10.73 -10.97
CA ASP A 134 10.01 12.18 -10.83
C ASP A 134 9.93 12.92 -12.18
N ASN A 135 10.46 12.35 -13.26
CA ASN A 135 10.44 12.93 -14.61
C ASN A 135 9.23 12.46 -15.45
N LEU A 136 8.45 11.50 -14.95
CA LEU A 136 7.29 10.97 -15.67
C LEU A 136 6.12 11.95 -15.64
N THR A 137 5.37 12.02 -16.73
CA THR A 137 4.32 13.01 -16.92
C THR A 137 3.07 12.62 -16.11
N PRO A 138 2.67 13.41 -15.10
CA PRO A 138 1.51 13.10 -14.28
C PRO A 138 0.20 13.41 -15.02
N LEU A 139 -0.70 12.43 -15.07
CA LEU A 139 -2.06 12.59 -15.59
C LEU A 139 -3.12 12.34 -14.51
N TYR A 140 -4.35 12.78 -14.80
CA TYR A 140 -5.51 12.32 -14.05
C TYR A 140 -5.75 10.82 -14.31
N PRO A 141 -6.33 10.09 -13.35
CA PRO A 141 -6.79 8.72 -13.58
C PRO A 141 -7.81 8.65 -14.71
N THR A 142 -7.57 7.78 -15.69
CA THR A 142 -8.46 7.53 -16.84
C THR A 142 -8.96 6.08 -16.90
N SER A 143 -8.35 5.19 -16.13
CA SER A 143 -8.80 3.81 -15.97
C SER A 143 -9.42 3.64 -14.59
N LYS A 144 -10.72 3.32 -14.54
CA LYS A 144 -11.43 3.01 -13.30
C LYS A 144 -10.90 1.72 -12.67
N LEU A 145 -10.84 1.69 -11.33
CA LEU A 145 -10.70 0.49 -10.53
C LEU A 145 -12.11 0.01 -10.17
N ASN A 146 -12.52 -1.12 -10.72
CA ASN A 146 -13.79 -1.75 -10.43
C ASN A 146 -13.72 -2.43 -9.06
N LEU A 147 -14.51 -1.94 -8.11
CA LEU A 147 -14.62 -2.43 -6.75
C LEU A 147 -15.85 -3.31 -6.53
N GLU A 148 -16.82 -3.29 -7.45
CA GLU A 148 -17.97 -4.17 -7.39
C GLU A 148 -17.54 -5.64 -7.47
N VAL A 149 -17.86 -6.41 -6.42
CA VAL A 149 -17.63 -7.85 -6.37
C VAL A 149 -18.99 -8.54 -6.37
N VAL A 150 -19.31 -9.26 -7.45
CA VAL A 150 -20.55 -10.01 -7.56
C VAL A 150 -20.39 -11.33 -6.80
N ASP A 151 -20.58 -11.28 -5.48
CA ASP A 151 -20.68 -12.48 -4.64
C ASP A 151 -22.14 -12.66 -4.17
N PRO A 152 -22.84 -13.72 -4.60
CA PRO A 152 -24.20 -14.02 -4.15
C PRO A 152 -24.36 -14.20 -2.64
N LYS A 153 -23.25 -14.45 -1.91
CA LYS A 153 -23.23 -14.64 -0.46
C LYS A 153 -22.86 -13.37 0.30
N SER A 154 -22.25 -12.39 -0.35
CA SER A 154 -21.86 -11.15 0.28
C SER A 154 -23.06 -10.22 0.43
N LYS A 155 -23.35 -9.85 1.68
CA LYS A 155 -24.33 -8.80 2.00
C LYS A 155 -23.69 -7.40 2.05
N ASP A 156 -22.38 -7.31 1.83
CA ASP A 156 -21.67 -6.06 1.95
C ASP A 156 -21.80 -5.24 0.66
N LEU A 157 -22.45 -4.08 0.78
CA LEU A 157 -22.69 -3.15 -0.31
C LEU A 157 -21.68 -1.99 -0.34
N THR A 158 -20.65 -2.03 0.51
CA THR A 158 -19.65 -0.96 0.65
C THR A 158 -19.01 -0.59 -0.67
N THR A 159 -18.50 -1.56 -1.41
CA THR A 159 -17.77 -1.29 -2.66
C THR A 159 -18.69 -0.77 -3.75
N ARG A 160 -19.91 -1.30 -3.83
CA ARG A 160 -20.96 -0.79 -4.73
C ARG A 160 -21.29 0.67 -4.44
N ILE A 161 -21.45 1.04 -3.17
CA ILE A 161 -21.73 2.43 -2.76
C ILE A 161 -20.54 3.35 -3.09
N ILE A 162 -19.30 2.91 -2.84
CA ILE A 162 -18.11 3.69 -3.21
C ILE A 162 -18.09 3.97 -4.71
N GLU A 163 -18.40 2.99 -5.56
CA GLU A 163 -18.45 3.23 -7.01
C GLU A 163 -19.48 4.26 -7.46
N LEU A 164 -20.64 4.30 -6.79
CA LEU A 164 -21.73 5.22 -7.13
C LEU A 164 -21.45 6.65 -6.68
N VAL A 165 -20.61 6.83 -5.66
CA VAL A 165 -20.44 8.11 -4.97
C VAL A 165 -19.05 8.70 -5.16
N ALA A 166 -18.00 7.88 -5.13
CA ALA A 166 -16.61 8.27 -5.22
C ALA A 166 -15.81 7.21 -6.00
N PRO A 167 -16.01 7.10 -7.33
CA PRO A 167 -15.31 6.13 -8.15
C PRO A 167 -13.79 6.33 -8.04
N LEU A 168 -13.04 5.23 -7.93
CA LEU A 168 -11.58 5.25 -7.82
C LEU A 168 -10.95 4.84 -9.15
N GLY A 169 -9.79 5.42 -9.46
CA GLY A 169 -9.03 5.11 -10.67
C GLY A 169 -7.57 4.74 -10.42
N LYS A 170 -6.93 4.18 -11.44
CA LYS A 170 -5.49 3.92 -11.49
C LYS A 170 -4.74 5.27 -11.48
N GLY A 171 -4.02 5.54 -10.40
CA GLY A 171 -3.34 6.82 -10.15
C GLY A 171 -4.07 7.75 -9.15
N GLN A 172 -5.12 7.28 -8.49
CA GLN A 172 -5.89 8.09 -7.54
C GLN A 172 -5.09 8.42 -6.26
N ARG A 173 -5.32 9.61 -5.72
CA ARG A 173 -4.94 10.04 -4.36
C ARG A 173 -6.21 10.13 -3.53
N ALA A 174 -6.63 9.01 -2.97
CA ALA A 174 -7.89 8.90 -2.23
C ALA A 174 -7.67 9.01 -0.72
N LEU A 175 -8.53 9.77 -0.05
CA LEU A 175 -8.59 9.87 1.40
C LEU A 175 -9.89 9.28 1.92
N ILE A 176 -9.80 8.29 2.81
CA ILE A 176 -10.92 7.83 3.64
C ILE A 176 -10.90 8.68 4.90
N VAL A 177 -11.74 9.70 4.93
CA VAL A 177 -11.84 10.66 6.04
C VAL A 177 -12.78 10.08 7.07
N ALA A 178 -12.29 9.82 8.28
CA ALA A 178 -13.04 9.03 9.25
C ALA A 178 -12.83 9.54 10.68
N GLN A 179 -13.91 9.67 11.44
CA GLN A 179 -13.78 9.74 12.89
C GLN A 179 -13.34 8.38 13.46
N PRO A 180 -12.77 8.34 14.68
CA PRO A 180 -12.53 7.08 15.39
C PRO A 180 -13.80 6.21 15.46
N ARG A 181 -13.62 4.89 15.30
CA ARG A 181 -14.67 3.85 15.43
C ARG A 181 -15.80 3.88 14.37
N THR A 182 -15.56 4.47 13.19
CA THR A 182 -16.54 4.52 12.08
C THR A 182 -16.42 3.39 11.05
N GLY A 183 -15.50 2.44 11.23
CA GLY A 183 -15.34 1.29 10.34
C GLY A 183 -14.33 1.47 9.18
N LYS A 184 -13.47 2.50 9.21
CA LYS A 184 -12.40 2.73 8.21
C LYS A 184 -11.56 1.49 7.84
N THR A 185 -11.25 0.63 8.81
CA THR A 185 -10.45 -0.58 8.58
C THR A 185 -11.20 -1.60 7.73
N VAL A 186 -12.50 -1.76 7.98
CA VAL A 186 -13.37 -2.66 7.20
C VAL A 186 -13.49 -2.15 5.77
N ILE A 187 -13.67 -0.83 5.59
CA ILE A 187 -13.71 -0.24 4.25
C ILE A 187 -12.39 -0.46 3.50
N MET A 188 -11.24 -0.26 4.14
CA MET A 188 -9.94 -0.51 3.53
C MET A 188 -9.77 -1.98 3.13
N GLN A 189 -10.18 -2.92 3.99
CA GLN A 189 -10.16 -4.35 3.70
C GLN A 189 -11.07 -4.69 2.50
N ASN A 190 -12.27 -4.12 2.45
CA ASN A 190 -13.20 -4.33 1.34
C ASN A 190 -12.64 -3.83 0.01
N ILE A 191 -12.01 -2.65 0.00
CA ILE A 191 -11.34 -2.12 -1.19
C ILE A 191 -10.18 -3.04 -1.61
N ALA A 192 -9.34 -3.46 -0.67
CA ALA A 192 -8.22 -4.35 -0.93
C ALA A 192 -8.66 -5.70 -1.51
N HIS A 193 -9.70 -6.30 -0.94
CA HIS A 193 -10.29 -7.55 -1.45
C HIS A 193 -10.87 -7.37 -2.85
N ALA A 194 -11.59 -6.28 -3.10
CA ALA A 194 -12.17 -6.01 -4.41
C ALA A 194 -11.09 -5.78 -5.49
N ILE A 195 -10.04 -5.03 -5.19
CA ILE A 195 -8.90 -4.85 -6.08
C ILE A 195 -8.23 -6.20 -6.36
N THR A 196 -8.00 -7.01 -5.32
CA THR A 196 -7.38 -8.34 -5.48
C THR A 196 -8.26 -9.29 -6.30
N ALA A 197 -9.59 -9.19 -6.20
CA ALA A 197 -10.53 -10.00 -6.96
C ALA A 197 -10.58 -9.57 -8.43
N ASN A 198 -10.76 -8.27 -8.69
CA ASN A 198 -11.09 -7.72 -9.99
C ASN A 198 -9.86 -7.29 -10.83
N HIS A 199 -8.73 -7.03 -10.18
CA HIS A 199 -7.53 -6.46 -10.80
C HIS A 199 -6.27 -7.26 -10.46
N LYS A 200 -6.12 -8.44 -11.08
CA LYS A 200 -4.96 -9.34 -10.88
C LYS A 200 -3.63 -8.72 -11.34
N GLU A 201 -3.70 -7.72 -12.21
CA GLU A 201 -2.54 -6.96 -12.69
C GLU A 201 -2.03 -5.91 -11.70
N VAL A 202 -2.80 -5.58 -10.65
CA VAL A 202 -2.43 -4.57 -9.67
C VAL A 202 -1.55 -5.19 -8.59
N TYR A 203 -0.34 -4.65 -8.45
CA TYR A 203 0.53 -4.97 -7.31
C TYR A 203 0.03 -4.24 -6.06
N LEU A 204 -0.65 -4.97 -5.17
CA LEU A 204 -1.27 -4.41 -3.97
C LEU A 204 -0.30 -4.43 -2.78
N ILE A 205 -0.07 -3.25 -2.17
CA ILE A 205 0.70 -3.10 -0.94
C ILE A 205 -0.20 -2.54 0.15
N VAL A 206 -0.25 -3.25 1.28
CA VAL A 206 -0.91 -2.76 2.51
C VAL A 206 0.19 -2.39 3.51
N LEU A 207 0.61 -1.13 3.47
CA LEU A 207 1.57 -0.57 4.43
C LEU A 207 0.83 -0.31 5.75
N LEU A 208 1.33 -0.67 6.93
CA LEU A 208 0.76 -0.26 8.22
C LEU A 208 1.79 0.57 8.98
N ILE A 209 1.39 1.65 9.64
CA ILE A 209 2.31 2.57 10.33
C ILE A 209 1.82 2.75 11.77
N ASP A 210 2.73 2.60 12.75
CA ASP A 210 2.47 2.77 14.20
C ASP A 210 1.54 1.68 14.81
N GLU A 211 1.83 0.41 14.47
CA GLU A 211 1.22 -0.83 15.02
C GLU A 211 -0.32 -0.92 15.06
N ILE A 212 -1.02 -0.12 14.24
CA ILE A 212 -2.46 -0.28 13.99
C ILE A 212 -2.70 -0.18 12.49
N LEU A 213 -3.30 -1.24 11.93
CA LEU A 213 -3.66 -1.44 10.52
C LEU A 213 -3.86 -0.13 9.73
N LEU A 214 -2.95 0.26 8.81
CA LEU A 214 -2.89 1.56 8.09
C LEU A 214 -4.01 2.53 8.46
N ASP A 215 -3.79 3.13 9.61
CA ASP A 215 -4.66 4.08 10.26
C ASP A 215 -3.72 5.00 11.03
N SER A 216 -3.17 6.06 10.46
CA SER A 216 -3.64 6.81 9.29
C SER A 216 -2.51 7.69 8.72
N ILE A 217 -2.73 8.40 7.60
CA ILE A 217 -1.81 9.46 7.12
C ILE A 217 -1.50 10.48 8.23
N THR A 218 -2.47 10.68 9.13
CA THR A 218 -2.33 11.49 10.33
C THR A 218 -1.23 10.96 11.26
N ARG A 219 -1.15 9.64 11.46
CA ARG A 219 -0.06 9.02 12.25
C ARG A 219 1.30 9.16 11.58
N LEU A 220 1.37 8.98 10.25
CA LEU A 220 2.61 9.20 9.51
C LEU A 220 3.09 10.65 9.66
N ALA A 221 2.20 11.62 9.49
CA ALA A 221 2.53 13.03 9.66
C ALA A 221 2.97 13.35 11.10
N ARG A 222 2.34 12.75 12.12
CA ARG A 222 2.78 12.85 13.51
C ARG A 222 4.19 12.30 13.72
N ALA A 223 4.47 11.10 13.21
CA ALA A 223 5.80 10.49 13.30
C ALA A 223 6.87 11.37 12.64
N TYR A 224 6.59 11.91 11.45
CA TYR A 224 7.48 12.88 10.79
C TYR A 224 7.70 14.16 11.61
N ASN A 225 6.64 14.69 12.23
CA ASN A 225 6.76 15.87 13.09
C ASN A 225 7.65 15.63 14.32
N THR A 226 7.67 14.42 14.87
CA THR A 226 8.51 14.06 16.01
C THR A 226 9.99 13.90 15.65
N VAL A 227 10.30 13.44 14.44
CA VAL A 227 11.69 13.14 14.02
C VAL A 227 12.39 14.29 13.30
N VAL A 228 11.65 15.29 12.82
CA VAL A 228 12.24 16.44 12.11
C VAL A 228 12.94 17.37 13.11
N PRO A 229 14.21 17.77 12.86
CA PRO A 229 14.87 18.79 13.67
C PRO A 229 14.07 20.09 13.68
N SER A 230 13.94 20.72 14.85
CA SER A 230 13.16 21.95 15.01
C SER A 230 13.60 23.04 14.04
N SER A 231 12.66 23.55 13.25
CA SER A 231 12.91 24.65 12.30
C SER A 231 12.84 26.03 12.96
N GLY A 232 12.43 26.10 14.23
CA GLY A 232 12.12 27.36 14.93
C GLY A 232 10.80 28.00 14.50
N LYS A 233 10.06 27.41 13.55
CA LYS A 233 8.75 27.89 13.07
C LYS A 233 7.70 26.81 13.25
N VAL A 234 6.86 26.98 14.26
CA VAL A 234 5.77 26.06 14.60
C VAL A 234 4.44 26.65 14.11
N LEU A 235 3.73 25.88 13.29
CA LEU A 235 2.39 26.19 12.81
C LEU A 235 1.35 26.00 13.91
N THR A 236 0.13 26.49 13.67
CA THR A 236 -1.02 26.21 14.53
C THR A 236 -1.16 24.71 14.77
N GLY A 237 -1.47 24.29 16.00
CA GLY A 237 -1.60 22.88 16.36
C GLY A 237 -0.28 22.17 16.70
N GLY A 238 0.86 22.87 16.77
CA GLY A 238 2.13 22.28 17.23
C GLY A 238 2.89 21.51 16.15
N VAL A 239 2.57 21.76 14.87
CA VAL A 239 3.22 21.13 13.72
C VAL A 239 4.38 21.99 13.25
N ASP A 240 5.59 21.43 13.12
CA ASP A 240 6.72 22.13 12.52
C ASP A 240 6.45 22.42 11.03
N ALA A 241 6.81 23.62 10.55
CA ALA A 241 6.54 24.03 9.17
C ALA A 241 7.12 23.07 8.11
N ASN A 242 8.20 22.36 8.42
CA ASN A 242 8.82 21.40 7.50
C ASN A 242 8.32 19.96 7.69
N ALA A 243 7.60 19.66 8.78
CA ALA A 243 7.17 18.31 9.10
C ALA A 243 6.23 17.71 8.05
N LEU A 244 5.39 18.53 7.40
CA LEU A 244 4.42 18.06 6.42
C LEU A 244 4.98 17.91 5.01
N GLN A 245 6.18 18.40 4.71
CA GLN A 245 6.73 18.34 3.35
C GLN A 245 6.92 16.91 2.85
N ARG A 246 7.52 16.03 3.67
CA ARG A 246 7.76 14.63 3.30
C ARG A 246 6.46 13.83 3.20
N PRO A 247 5.54 13.88 4.19
CA PRO A 247 4.23 13.24 4.07
C PRO A 247 3.43 13.72 2.84
N LYS A 248 3.44 15.02 2.52
CA LYS A 248 2.78 15.56 1.32
C LYS A 248 3.42 15.04 0.04
N ARG A 249 4.76 14.97 -0.03
CA ARG A 249 5.45 14.38 -1.18
C ARG A 249 5.13 12.88 -1.32
N PHE A 250 5.03 12.14 -0.22
CA PHE A 250 4.64 10.73 -0.22
C PHE A 250 3.22 10.54 -0.80
N PHE A 251 2.22 11.25 -0.26
CA PHE A 251 0.86 11.14 -0.75
C PHE A 251 0.69 11.71 -2.17
N GLY A 252 1.41 12.79 -2.48
CA GLY A 252 1.45 13.42 -3.79
C GLY A 252 2.18 12.60 -4.88
N ALA A 253 2.93 11.57 -4.50
CA ALA A 253 3.59 10.67 -5.45
C ALA A 253 2.58 9.84 -6.25
N ALA A 254 1.36 9.62 -5.71
CA ALA A 254 0.31 8.91 -6.44
C ALA A 254 -0.20 9.73 -7.64
N ARG A 255 -0.07 9.15 -8.82
CA ARG A 255 -0.43 9.72 -10.12
C ARG A 255 -0.59 8.63 -11.16
N ASN A 256 -1.42 8.91 -12.16
CA ASN A 256 -1.42 8.16 -13.41
C ASN A 256 -0.24 8.66 -14.26
N ILE A 257 0.36 7.78 -15.06
CA ILE A 257 1.56 8.10 -15.86
C ILE A 257 1.24 7.91 -17.34
N GLU A 258 1.57 8.92 -18.15
CA GLU A 258 1.36 8.87 -19.59
C GLU A 258 2.20 7.77 -20.26
N GLU A 259 3.47 7.66 -19.87
CA GLU A 259 4.44 6.73 -20.43
C GLU A 259 4.22 5.27 -19.97
N GLY A 260 3.27 5.03 -19.07
CA GLY A 260 2.85 3.71 -18.63
C GLY A 260 2.84 3.50 -17.11
N GLY A 261 1.88 2.71 -16.65
CA GLY A 261 1.68 2.40 -15.25
C GLY A 261 0.96 3.51 -14.46
N SER A 262 0.77 3.28 -13.17
CA SER A 262 0.17 4.26 -12.27
C SER A 262 0.52 3.91 -10.82
N LEU A 263 0.63 4.91 -9.96
CA LEU A 263 0.70 4.72 -8.51
C LEU A 263 -0.58 5.23 -7.87
N THR A 264 -1.35 4.33 -7.26
CA THR A 264 -2.57 4.68 -6.52
C THR A 264 -2.29 4.63 -5.02
N ILE A 265 -2.65 5.67 -4.28
CA ILE A 265 -2.56 5.68 -2.82
C ILE A 265 -3.95 5.97 -2.26
N ILE A 266 -4.43 5.03 -1.45
CA ILE A 266 -5.66 5.17 -0.66
C ILE A 266 -5.23 5.21 0.80
N ALA A 267 -5.40 6.35 1.45
CA ALA A 267 -5.00 6.56 2.83
C ALA A 267 -6.21 6.90 3.69
N THR A 268 -6.20 6.48 4.96
CA THR A 268 -7.17 6.96 5.96
C THR A 268 -6.68 8.28 6.56
N ALA A 269 -7.59 9.17 6.89
CA ALA A 269 -7.30 10.41 7.62
C ALA A 269 -8.26 10.52 8.81
N LEU A 270 -7.70 10.77 10.00
CA LEU A 270 -8.48 10.93 11.22
C LEU A 270 -8.95 12.37 11.37
N ILE A 271 -10.24 12.54 11.64
CA ILE A 271 -10.88 13.82 12.00
C ILE A 271 -11.64 13.68 13.32
N ASP A 272 -12.02 14.81 13.92
CA ASP A 272 -12.76 14.88 15.19
C ASP A 272 -12.13 14.05 16.32
N THR A 273 -10.79 14.08 16.40
CA THR A 273 -9.99 13.43 17.46
C THR A 273 -9.88 14.28 18.72
N GLY A 274 -10.29 15.55 18.64
CA GLY A 274 -10.03 16.56 19.68
C GLY A 274 -8.62 17.16 19.64
N SER A 275 -7.80 16.80 18.65
CA SER A 275 -6.46 17.35 18.45
C SER A 275 -6.42 18.35 17.30
N ARG A 276 -6.08 19.61 17.62
CA ARG A 276 -5.83 20.65 16.59
C ARG A 276 -4.73 20.26 15.60
N MET A 277 -3.78 19.42 16.03
CA MET A 277 -2.74 18.90 15.15
C MET A 277 -3.33 18.08 14.00
N ASP A 278 -4.31 17.22 14.30
CA ASP A 278 -4.94 16.35 13.30
C ASP A 278 -5.80 17.14 12.32
N GLU A 279 -6.48 18.18 12.80
CA GLU A 279 -7.25 19.10 11.96
C GLU A 279 -6.35 19.80 10.92
N VAL A 280 -5.20 20.32 11.36
CA VAL A 280 -4.23 20.96 10.46
C VAL A 280 -3.63 19.97 9.47
N ILE A 281 -3.28 18.76 9.94
CA ILE A 281 -2.81 17.69 9.06
C ILE A 281 -3.86 17.35 8.00
N PHE A 282 -5.12 17.18 8.40
CA PHE A 282 -6.21 16.84 7.50
C PHE A 282 -6.40 17.89 6.40
N GLU A 283 -6.48 19.18 6.75
CA GLU A 283 -6.67 20.25 5.78
C GLU A 283 -5.52 20.32 4.74
N GLU A 284 -4.28 20.08 5.17
CA GLU A 284 -3.11 20.04 4.29
C GLU A 284 -3.17 18.87 3.29
N PHE A 285 -3.70 17.72 3.71
CA PHE A 285 -3.85 16.55 2.83
C PHE A 285 -5.09 16.62 1.95
N LYS A 286 -6.17 17.22 2.43
CA LYS A 286 -7.40 17.46 1.65
C LYS A 286 -7.13 18.25 0.36
N GLY A 287 -6.26 19.26 0.44
CA GLY A 287 -5.81 20.01 -0.74
C GLY A 287 -4.99 19.17 -1.73
N THR A 288 -4.29 18.15 -1.25
CA THR A 288 -3.40 17.28 -2.03
C THR A 288 -4.14 16.12 -2.70
N GLY A 289 -5.19 15.61 -2.05
CA GLY A 289 -6.04 14.53 -2.55
C GLY A 289 -6.93 14.93 -3.72
N ASN A 290 -7.40 13.94 -4.45
CA ASN A 290 -8.36 14.10 -5.55
C ASN A 290 -9.59 13.18 -5.44
N SER A 291 -9.69 12.37 -4.38
CA SER A 291 -10.91 11.65 -3.98
C SER A 291 -11.03 11.64 -2.46
N GLU A 292 -12.25 11.79 -1.97
CA GLU A 292 -12.60 11.80 -0.56
C GLU A 292 -13.79 10.84 -0.34
N ILE A 293 -13.62 9.89 0.57
CA ILE A 293 -14.68 9.01 1.09
C ILE A 293 -14.85 9.37 2.56
N VAL A 294 -15.92 10.07 2.89
CA VAL A 294 -16.15 10.61 4.23
C VAL A 294 -17.04 9.65 5.00
N LEU A 295 -16.61 9.27 6.20
CA LEU A 295 -17.38 8.47 7.14
C LEU A 295 -18.00 9.38 8.20
N ASP A 296 -19.23 9.05 8.62
CA ASP A 296 -19.97 9.81 9.62
C ASP A 296 -20.24 8.98 10.88
N ARG A 297 -19.85 9.53 12.04
CA ARG A 297 -20.05 8.90 13.35
C ARG A 297 -21.51 8.62 13.67
N LYS A 298 -22.46 9.47 13.24
CA LYS A 298 -23.90 9.27 13.53
C LYS A 298 -24.43 8.01 12.87
N LEU A 299 -23.94 7.67 11.68
CA LEU A 299 -24.28 6.41 11.00
C LEU A 299 -23.73 5.21 11.76
N ALA A 300 -22.46 5.29 12.17
CA ALA A 300 -21.80 4.23 12.94
C ALA A 300 -22.48 3.99 14.31
N ASP A 301 -22.87 5.05 15.02
CA ASP A 301 -23.57 4.98 16.31
C ASP A 301 -24.96 4.33 16.16
N LYS A 302 -25.65 4.58 15.04
CA LYS A 302 -26.91 3.91 14.67
C LYS A 302 -26.72 2.49 14.11
N ARG A 303 -25.47 2.03 13.95
CA ARG A 303 -25.10 0.74 13.35
C ARG A 303 -25.53 0.60 11.88
N THR A 304 -25.63 1.72 11.16
CA THR A 304 -25.88 1.73 9.72
C THR A 304 -24.55 1.67 8.98
N PHE A 305 -24.27 0.54 8.32
CA PHE A 305 -23.02 0.32 7.58
C PHE A 305 -23.30 0.04 6.09
N PRO A 306 -22.45 0.56 5.17
CA PRO A 306 -21.27 1.39 5.42
C PRO A 306 -21.64 2.80 5.92
N ALA A 307 -20.86 3.33 6.87
CA ALA A 307 -21.10 4.62 7.50
C ALA A 307 -20.63 5.80 6.62
N ILE A 308 -20.93 5.78 5.31
CA ILE A 308 -20.46 6.75 4.34
C ILE A 308 -21.43 7.93 4.24
N ASP A 309 -20.91 9.15 4.38
CA ASP A 309 -21.62 10.38 4.05
C ASP A 309 -21.57 10.59 2.53
N ILE A 310 -22.67 10.24 1.87
CA ILE A 310 -22.80 10.31 0.41
C ILE A 310 -22.68 11.74 -0.10
N SER A 311 -23.12 12.73 0.69
CA SER A 311 -23.15 14.14 0.28
C SER A 311 -21.76 14.76 0.24
N LYS A 312 -20.88 14.34 1.16
CA LYS A 312 -19.50 14.84 1.27
C LYS A 312 -18.48 14.01 0.50
N SER A 313 -18.85 12.81 0.06
CA SER A 313 -17.95 11.92 -0.66
C SER A 313 -17.96 12.20 -2.17
N GLY A 314 -16.80 12.10 -2.80
CA GLY A 314 -16.68 12.36 -4.23
C GLY A 314 -15.27 12.20 -4.79
N THR A 315 -15.21 12.15 -6.12
CA THR A 315 -13.96 12.10 -6.88
C THR A 315 -13.88 13.29 -7.83
N ARG A 316 -12.77 14.03 -7.78
CA ARG A 316 -12.50 15.10 -8.75
C ARG A 316 -12.23 14.47 -10.12
N LYS A 317 -12.77 15.07 -11.18
CA LYS A 317 -12.63 14.58 -12.55
C LYS A 317 -13.21 13.18 -12.78
N GLU A 318 -14.32 12.85 -12.11
CA GLU A 318 -15.00 11.56 -12.27
C GLU A 318 -15.48 11.31 -13.72
N GLU A 319 -15.66 12.35 -14.54
CA GLU A 319 -15.97 12.23 -15.97
C GLU A 319 -14.90 11.50 -16.80
N LEU A 320 -13.68 11.34 -16.26
CA LEU A 320 -12.60 10.58 -16.89
C LEU A 320 -12.63 9.09 -16.51
N LEU A 321 -13.43 8.72 -15.51
CA LEU A 321 -13.52 7.36 -14.96
C LEU A 321 -14.81 6.65 -15.34
N VAL A 322 -15.88 7.40 -15.59
CA VAL A 322 -17.19 6.87 -15.96
C VAL A 322 -17.66 7.44 -17.29
N ASP A 323 -18.41 6.66 -18.05
CA ASP A 323 -19.02 7.08 -19.30
C ASP A 323 -20.15 8.10 -19.06
N LYS A 324 -20.46 8.90 -20.10
CA LYS A 324 -21.44 10.00 -19.99
C LYS A 324 -22.83 9.55 -19.50
N PRO A 325 -23.41 8.42 -19.96
CA PRO A 325 -24.68 7.91 -19.43
C PRO A 325 -24.62 7.65 -17.93
N THR A 326 -23.61 6.91 -17.46
CA THR A 326 -23.43 6.61 -16.03
C THR A 326 -23.24 7.87 -15.21
N LEU A 327 -22.42 8.81 -15.68
CA LEU A 327 -22.20 10.10 -15.01
C LEU A 327 -23.50 10.87 -14.81
N THR A 328 -24.35 10.89 -15.84
CA THR A 328 -25.66 11.56 -15.78
C THR A 328 -26.55 10.91 -14.71
N LYS A 329 -26.57 9.57 -14.65
CA LYS A 329 -27.33 8.83 -13.63
C LYS A 329 -26.78 9.07 -12.22
N MET A 330 -25.46 9.10 -12.03
CA MET A 330 -24.82 9.46 -10.76
C MET A 330 -25.23 10.86 -10.31
N TRP A 331 -25.29 11.83 -11.24
CA TRP A 331 -25.73 13.19 -10.93
C TRP A 331 -27.21 13.26 -10.51
N VAL A 332 -28.09 12.53 -11.20
CA VAL A 332 -29.50 12.40 -10.81
C VAL A 332 -29.61 11.79 -9.41
N LEU A 333 -28.87 10.71 -9.14
CA LEU A 333 -28.82 10.09 -7.82
C LEU A 333 -28.39 11.10 -6.74
N ARG A 334 -27.30 11.84 -6.96
CA ARG A 334 -26.85 12.90 -6.02
C ARG A 334 -27.95 13.94 -5.78
N ARG A 335 -28.66 14.39 -6.82
CA ARG A 335 -29.77 15.36 -6.68
C ARG A 335 -30.94 14.83 -5.86
N ILE A 336 -31.24 13.53 -5.93
CA ILE A 336 -32.28 12.88 -5.13
C ILE A 336 -31.84 12.75 -3.67
N LEU A 337 -30.56 12.43 -3.43
CA LEU A 337 -30.02 12.18 -2.09
C LEU A 337 -29.69 13.46 -1.31
N LEU A 338 -29.35 14.57 -1.99
CA LEU A 338 -28.99 15.85 -1.37
C LEU A 338 -30.04 16.45 -0.41
N PRO A 339 -31.35 16.46 -0.72
CA PRO A 339 -32.36 16.97 0.22
C PRO A 339 -32.63 16.01 1.40
N MET A 340 -32.15 14.76 1.33
CA MET A 340 -32.30 13.79 2.41
C MET A 340 -31.22 14.02 3.48
N GLY A 341 -31.53 13.69 4.75
CA GLY A 341 -30.50 13.66 5.79
C GLY A 341 -29.53 12.49 5.57
N VAL A 342 -28.31 12.60 6.09
CA VAL A 342 -27.24 11.59 5.90
C VAL A 342 -27.69 10.15 6.20
N THR A 343 -28.48 9.95 7.27
CA THR A 343 -29.05 8.63 7.61
C THR A 343 -30.05 8.15 6.56
N ASP A 344 -30.99 9.01 6.18
CA ASP A 344 -32.06 8.63 5.24
C ASP A 344 -31.48 8.36 3.85
N SER A 345 -30.46 9.12 3.42
CA SER A 345 -29.78 8.92 2.13
C SER A 345 -29.15 7.54 2.02
N ILE A 346 -28.43 7.09 3.07
CA ILE A 346 -27.75 5.79 3.04
C ILE A 346 -28.73 4.63 3.17
N GLU A 347 -29.78 4.77 4.00
CA GLU A 347 -30.83 3.75 4.15
C GLU A 347 -31.62 3.58 2.85
N PHE A 348 -32.01 4.70 2.22
CA PHE A 348 -32.64 4.69 0.91
C PHE A 348 -31.78 3.99 -0.14
N LEU A 349 -30.48 4.33 -0.21
CA LEU A 349 -29.56 3.72 -1.18
C LEU A 349 -29.39 2.22 -0.91
N LEU A 350 -29.21 1.82 0.34
CA LEU A 350 -29.10 0.40 0.73
C LEU A 350 -30.35 -0.39 0.33
N ASP A 351 -31.54 0.14 0.56
CA ASP A 351 -32.79 -0.54 0.22
C ASP A 351 -32.98 -0.71 -1.28
N LYS A 352 -32.55 0.28 -2.09
CA LYS A 352 -32.55 0.14 -3.56
C LYS A 352 -31.43 -0.76 -4.09
N LEU A 353 -30.27 -0.81 -3.45
CA LEU A 353 -29.19 -1.70 -3.87
C LEU A 353 -29.46 -3.16 -3.53
N LYS A 354 -30.26 -3.45 -2.48
CA LYS A 354 -30.69 -4.83 -2.15
C LYS A 354 -31.60 -5.45 -3.21
N THR A 355 -32.34 -4.66 -3.99
CA THR A 355 -33.23 -5.18 -5.03
C THR A 355 -32.50 -5.55 -6.31
N THR A 356 -31.23 -5.16 -6.45
CA THR A 356 -30.43 -5.33 -7.66
C THR A 356 -29.13 -6.05 -7.37
N LYS A 357 -28.66 -6.87 -8.32
CA LYS A 357 -27.42 -7.62 -8.15
C LYS A 357 -26.19 -6.79 -8.49
N SER A 358 -26.30 -5.93 -9.50
CA SER A 358 -25.21 -5.07 -9.96
C SER A 358 -25.55 -3.58 -9.92
N ASN A 359 -24.54 -2.73 -9.93
CA ASN A 359 -24.69 -1.28 -10.11
C ASN A 359 -25.24 -0.93 -11.49
N HIS A 360 -24.95 -1.75 -12.51
CA HIS A 360 -25.54 -1.60 -13.84
C HIS A 360 -27.07 -1.78 -13.80
N ASP A 361 -27.54 -2.87 -13.18
CA ASP A 361 -28.98 -3.14 -13.02
C ASP A 361 -29.67 -2.04 -12.19
N PHE A 362 -29.00 -1.55 -11.15
CA PHE A 362 -29.48 -0.43 -10.33
C PHE A 362 -29.70 0.82 -11.19
N PHE A 363 -28.70 1.19 -11.99
CA PHE A 363 -28.81 2.33 -12.88
C PHE A 363 -29.87 2.17 -13.96
N ASP A 364 -30.15 0.96 -14.43
CA ASP A 364 -31.23 0.72 -15.40
C ASP A 364 -32.61 0.78 -14.75
N SER A 365 -32.72 0.37 -13.48
CA SER A 365 -33.97 0.53 -12.72
C SER A 365 -34.34 1.99 -12.42
N MET A 366 -33.38 2.92 -12.48
CA MET A 366 -33.64 4.37 -12.34
C MET A 366 -34.27 5.00 -13.58
N ASN A 367 -34.19 4.32 -14.74
CA ASN A 367 -34.78 4.81 -15.99
C ASN A 367 -36.27 4.44 -16.13
N GLN A 368 -36.78 3.59 -15.24
CA GLN A 368 -38.18 3.19 -15.13
C GLN A 368 -38.86 4.05 -14.06
#